data_AF-A0A923HNF9-F1
#
_entry.id   AF-A0A923HNF9-F1
#
_cell.length_a   1.000
_cell.length_b   1.000
_cell.length_c   1.000
_cell.angle_alpha   90.00
_cell.angle_beta   90.00
_cell.angle_gamma   90.00
#
_symmetry.space_group_name_H-M   'P 1'
#
loop_
_entity.id
_entity.type
_entity.pdbx_description
1 polymer ?
#
loop_
_entity_poly.entity_id
_entity_poly.type
_entity_poly.pdbx_seq_one_letter_code
_entity_poly.pdbx_strand_id
1 'polypeptide(L)'
;MKTDRSKGFNLIELVIALAIVAVLSTVAYASYSSGVTKAKRAEAKSALLKMMQQEEKFFTQNNRYIVFGKSSNDPDAVNFLWYSSDVAGKSSYELEATACKDGDIKSCVLITAVPGSSNVDNRFQDLVCGNFTLNSNGVKGYTGSGSKEQCW
;
A
#
# COMPACT_ATOMS: atom_id res chain seq x y z
N MET A 1 -41.82 0.00 50.57
CA MET A 1 -40.64 -0.02 49.67
C MET A 1 -41.12 -0.48 48.30
N LYS A 2 -41.32 0.44 47.35
CA LYS A 2 -41.79 0.10 46.00
C LYS A 2 -40.60 -0.49 45.25
N THR A 3 -40.65 -1.78 44.94
CA THR A 3 -39.67 -2.44 44.09
C THR A 3 -40.03 -2.14 42.64
N ASP A 4 -39.26 -1.27 42.01
CA ASP A 4 -39.31 -1.09 40.55
C ASP A 4 -38.95 -2.42 39.89
N ARG A 5 -39.89 -2.98 39.13
CA ARG A 5 -39.62 -4.14 38.27
C ARG A 5 -38.68 -3.67 37.16
N SER A 6 -37.42 -4.10 37.22
CA SER A 6 -36.47 -3.97 36.12
C SER A 6 -37.11 -4.56 34.85
N LYS A 7 -37.45 -3.71 33.88
CA LYS A 7 -37.91 -4.16 32.56
C LYS A 7 -36.71 -4.78 31.83
N GLY A 8 -36.64 -6.11 31.82
CA GLY A 8 -35.65 -6.85 31.05
C GLY A 8 -35.99 -6.86 29.56
N PHE A 9 -34.97 -7.02 28.71
CA PHE A 9 -35.13 -7.19 27.26
C PHE A 9 -35.91 -8.47 26.95
N ASN A 10 -36.84 -8.40 25.99
CA ASN A 10 -37.51 -9.58 25.46
C ASN A 10 -36.59 -10.31 24.45
N LEU A 11 -36.67 -11.64 24.40
CA LEU A 11 -35.96 -12.46 23.41
C LEU A 11 -36.24 -11.98 21.98
N ILE A 12 -37.48 -11.59 21.68
CA ILE A 12 -37.85 -11.08 20.35
C ILE A 12 -37.16 -9.74 20.02
N GLU A 13 -36.97 -8.89 21.03
CA GLU A 13 -36.32 -7.58 20.87
C GLU A 13 -34.83 -7.77 20.56
N LEU A 14 -34.20 -8.76 21.20
CA LEU A 14 -32.81 -9.13 20.92
C LEU A 14 -32.65 -9.75 19.53
N VAL A 15 -33.60 -10.58 19.09
CA VAL A 15 -33.58 -11.15 17.72
C VAL A 15 -33.73 -10.06 16.66
N ILE A 16 -34.64 -9.10 16.88
CA ILE A 16 -34.81 -7.96 15.96
C ILE A 16 -33.55 -7.08 15.94
N ALA A 17 -32.96 -6.79 17.10
CA ALA A 17 -31.72 -6.01 17.18
C ALA A 17 -30.57 -6.69 16.43
N LEU A 18 -30.39 -8.01 16.60
CA LEU A 18 -29.38 -8.78 15.87
C LEU A 18 -29.63 -8.81 14.35
N ALA A 19 -30.90 -8.92 13.93
CA ALA A 19 -31.26 -8.86 12.52
C ALA A 19 -30.87 -7.52 11.89
N ILE A 20 -31.11 -6.40 12.58
CA ILE A 20 -30.71 -5.07 12.11
C ILE A 20 -29.18 -4.95 12.03
N VAL A 21 -28.45 -5.41 13.04
CA VAL A 21 -26.98 -5.37 13.04
C VAL A 21 -26.39 -6.20 11.90
N ALA A 22 -26.96 -7.38 11.61
CA ALA A 22 -26.51 -8.23 10.51
C ALA A 22 -26.63 -7.52 9.15
N VAL A 23 -27.76 -6.86 8.90
CA VAL A 23 -27.97 -6.08 7.67
C VAL A 23 -26.99 -4.92 7.58
N LEU A 24 -26.86 -4.11 8.65
CA LEU A 24 -25.96 -2.96 8.66
C LEU A 24 -24.49 -3.33 8.49
N SER A 25 -24.07 -4.48 9.04
CA SER A 25 -22.67 -4.94 8.97
C SER A 25 -22.21 -5.19 7.53
N THR A 26 -23.10 -5.67 6.65
CA THR A 26 -22.74 -5.93 5.24
C THR A 26 -22.35 -4.66 4.48
N VAL A 27 -23.11 -3.58 4.65
CA VAL A 27 -22.85 -2.29 4.00
C VAL A 27 -21.63 -1.60 4.60
N ALA A 28 -21.51 -1.64 5.94
CA ALA A 28 -20.41 -1.03 6.67
C ALA A 28 -19.04 -1.67 6.31
N TYR A 29 -19.00 -3.00 6.16
CA TYR A 29 -17.77 -3.73 5.86
C TYR A 29 -17.20 -3.36 4.49
N ALA A 30 -18.04 -3.33 3.45
CA ALA A 30 -17.62 -2.97 2.10
C ALA A 30 -17.05 -1.54 2.04
N SER A 31 -17.73 -0.58 2.68
CA SER A 31 -17.28 0.81 2.74
C SER A 31 -15.92 0.94 3.45
N TYR A 32 -15.73 0.25 4.57
CA TYR A 32 -14.47 0.29 5.32
C TYR A 32 -13.29 -0.26 4.51
N SER A 33 -13.48 -1.41 3.85
CA SER A 33 -12.43 -2.04 3.03
C SER A 33 -11.91 -1.11 1.93
N SER A 34 -12.80 -0.39 1.25
CA SER A 34 -12.43 0.55 0.18
C SER A 34 -11.60 1.75 0.70
N GLY A 35 -11.92 2.25 1.90
CA GLY A 35 -11.20 3.34 2.54
C GLY A 35 -9.78 2.94 2.93
N VAL A 36 -9.62 1.74 3.50
CA VAL A 36 -8.31 1.19 3.85
C VAL A 36 -7.44 1.01 2.61
N THR A 37 -7.98 0.40 1.54
CA THR A 37 -7.21 0.23 0.29
C THR A 37 -6.77 1.57 -0.30
N LYS A 38 -7.63 2.59 -0.28
CA LYS A 38 -7.27 3.93 -0.75
C LYS A 38 -6.12 4.54 0.08
N ALA A 39 -6.17 4.37 1.40
CA ALA A 39 -5.09 4.82 2.28
C ALA A 39 -3.77 4.08 1.98
N LYS A 40 -3.82 2.76 1.76
CA LYS A 40 -2.64 1.95 1.39
C LYS A 40 -2.06 2.31 0.03
N ARG A 41 -2.89 2.64 -0.95
CA ARG A 41 -2.42 3.19 -2.23
C ARG A 41 -1.72 4.53 -2.06
N ALA A 42 -2.27 5.41 -1.21
CA ALA A 42 -1.64 6.70 -0.92
C ALA A 42 -0.28 6.52 -0.22
N GLU A 43 -0.18 5.56 0.71
CA GLU A 43 1.06 5.14 1.35
C GLU A 43 2.10 4.71 0.29
N ALA A 44 1.74 3.81 -0.64
CA ALA A 44 2.61 3.37 -1.73
C ALA A 44 3.12 4.52 -2.60
N LYS A 45 2.24 5.43 -3.03
CA LYS A 45 2.61 6.61 -3.82
C LYS A 45 3.59 7.51 -3.08
N SER A 46 3.35 7.74 -1.79
CA SER A 46 4.23 8.56 -0.97
C SER A 46 5.61 7.92 -0.80
N ALA A 47 5.66 6.60 -0.61
CA ALA A 47 6.89 5.84 -0.52
C ALA A 47 7.69 5.88 -1.84
N LEU A 48 7.02 5.71 -2.99
CA LEU A 48 7.64 5.83 -4.31
C LEU A 48 8.26 7.22 -4.53
N LEU A 49 7.53 8.29 -4.20
CA LEU A 49 8.03 9.66 -4.34
C LEU A 49 9.22 9.91 -3.41
N LYS A 50 9.18 9.40 -2.17
CA LYS A 50 10.26 9.52 -1.21
C LYS A 50 11.52 8.80 -1.68
N MET A 51 11.37 7.57 -2.19
CA MET A 51 12.51 6.80 -2.71
C MET A 51 13.06 7.42 -3.98
N MET A 52 12.21 7.96 -4.86
CA MET A 52 12.68 8.69 -6.05
C MET A 52 13.50 9.93 -5.68
N GLN A 53 13.07 10.70 -4.68
CA GLN A 53 13.87 11.83 -4.19
C GLN A 53 15.23 11.39 -3.64
N GLN A 54 15.28 10.21 -3.00
CA GLN A 54 16.53 9.66 -2.49
C GLN A 54 17.45 9.16 -3.61
N GLU A 55 16.89 8.55 -4.65
CA GLU A 55 17.59 8.18 -5.89
C GLU A 55 18.20 9.41 -6.56
N GLU A 56 17.44 10.51 -6.73
CA GLU A 56 17.94 11.75 -7.32
C GLU A 56 19.09 12.38 -6.49
N LYS A 57 18.98 12.31 -5.16
CA LYS A 57 20.06 12.74 -4.26
C LYS A 57 21.30 11.87 -4.44
N PHE A 58 21.14 10.56 -4.54
CA PHE A 58 22.25 9.62 -4.74
C PHE A 58 22.90 9.83 -6.11
N PHE A 59 22.10 10.05 -7.15
CA PHE A 59 22.57 10.38 -8.50
C PHE A 59 23.43 11.64 -8.51
N THR A 60 23.01 12.70 -7.81
CA THR A 60 23.77 13.95 -7.71
C THR A 60 25.16 13.75 -7.09
N GLN A 61 25.32 12.75 -6.20
CA GLN A 61 26.57 12.47 -5.50
C GLN A 61 27.46 11.47 -6.24
N ASN A 62 26.87 10.52 -6.98
CA ASN A 62 27.56 9.36 -7.52
C ASN A 62 27.49 9.24 -9.06
N ASN A 63 26.78 10.15 -9.74
CA ASN A 63 26.50 10.12 -11.18
C ASN A 63 25.91 8.79 -11.68
N ARG A 64 25.16 8.08 -10.81
CA ARG A 64 24.44 6.85 -11.12
C ARG A 64 23.26 6.68 -10.17
N TYR A 65 22.21 5.99 -10.60
CA TYR A 65 21.20 5.48 -9.69
C TYR A 65 21.64 4.14 -9.07
N ILE A 66 20.85 3.63 -8.13
CA ILE A 66 21.11 2.37 -7.44
C ILE A 66 19.93 1.41 -7.55
N VAL A 67 20.25 0.12 -7.60
CA VAL A 67 19.27 -0.96 -7.52
C VAL A 67 19.10 -1.34 -6.05
N PHE A 68 17.92 -1.05 -5.50
CA PHE A 68 17.58 -1.44 -4.13
C PHE A 68 16.37 -2.39 -4.10
N GLY A 69 16.24 -3.11 -2.99
CA GLY A 69 15.18 -4.07 -2.74
C GLY A 69 15.55 -4.93 -1.54
N LYS A 70 14.66 -5.84 -1.13
CA LYS A 70 14.89 -6.69 0.04
C LYS A 70 16.20 -7.48 -0.02
N SER A 71 16.57 -7.95 -1.21
CA SER A 71 17.71 -8.82 -1.47
C SER A 71 18.88 -8.11 -2.17
N SER A 72 18.92 -6.78 -2.13
CA SER A 72 20.03 -6.03 -2.71
C SER A 72 21.33 -6.30 -1.97
N ASN A 73 22.39 -6.58 -2.74
CA ASN A 73 23.75 -6.80 -2.23
C ASN A 73 24.65 -5.57 -2.33
N ASP A 74 24.14 -4.46 -2.89
CA ASP A 74 24.88 -3.19 -2.97
C ASP A 74 24.97 -2.57 -1.56
N PRO A 75 26.18 -2.31 -1.03
CA PRO A 75 26.35 -1.70 0.29
C PRO A 75 25.65 -0.36 0.46
N ASP A 76 25.49 0.41 -0.62
CA ASP A 76 24.85 1.72 -0.57
C ASP A 76 23.31 1.60 -0.50
N ALA A 77 22.76 0.46 -0.91
CA ALA A 77 21.31 0.19 -0.92
C ALA A 77 20.72 0.08 0.49
N VAL A 78 21.55 -0.11 1.52
CA VAL A 78 21.10 -0.16 2.93
C VAL A 78 20.42 1.12 3.39
N ASN A 79 20.69 2.24 2.73
CA ASN A 79 20.08 3.52 3.04
C ASN A 79 18.66 3.65 2.46
N PHE A 80 18.26 2.75 1.55
CA PHE A 80 16.98 2.81 0.85
C PHE A 80 15.95 1.90 1.51
N LEU A 81 14.76 2.45 1.76
CA LEU A 81 13.67 1.69 2.35
C LEU A 81 12.94 0.89 1.26
N TRP A 82 12.96 -0.44 1.41
CA TRP A 82 12.30 -1.38 0.49
C TRP A 82 10.85 -1.69 0.90
N TYR A 83 10.23 -0.92 1.78
CA TYR A 83 8.84 -1.13 2.25
C TYR A 83 8.12 0.19 2.50
N SER A 84 6.79 0.19 2.36
CA SER A 84 5.98 1.43 2.30
C SER A 84 5.72 2.11 3.64
N SER A 85 5.78 1.36 4.75
CA SER A 85 5.48 1.86 6.11
C SER A 85 6.75 1.98 6.96
N ASP A 86 6.59 1.98 8.28
CA ASP A 86 7.69 2.02 9.25
C ASP A 86 8.30 0.63 9.52
N VAL A 87 7.53 -0.43 9.24
CA VAL A 87 7.94 -1.83 9.47
C VAL A 87 7.53 -2.69 8.30
N ALA A 88 8.46 -3.51 7.78
CA ALA A 88 8.23 -4.38 6.64
C ALA A 88 6.98 -5.28 6.78
N GLY A 89 6.86 -6.03 7.89
CA GLY A 89 5.74 -6.95 8.10
C GLY A 89 4.35 -6.31 8.28
N LYS A 90 4.28 -4.97 8.37
CA LYS A 90 3.01 -4.21 8.40
C LYS A 90 2.81 -3.36 7.15
N SER A 91 3.81 -3.30 6.28
CA SER A 91 3.75 -2.56 5.04
C SER A 91 2.81 -3.27 4.08
N SER A 92 2.08 -2.50 3.28
CA SER A 92 1.19 -3.09 2.28
C SER A 92 1.88 -3.28 0.94
N TYR A 93 2.96 -2.53 0.70
CA TYR A 93 3.76 -2.61 -0.51
C TYR A 93 5.24 -2.83 -0.18
N GLU A 94 5.86 -3.71 -0.93
CA GLU A 94 7.31 -3.84 -1.05
C GLU A 94 7.81 -2.91 -2.17
N LEU A 95 8.92 -2.21 -1.95
CA LEU A 95 9.55 -1.35 -2.95
C LEU A 95 10.85 -1.97 -3.46
N GLU A 96 11.02 -1.92 -4.77
CA GLU A 96 12.24 -2.29 -5.47
C GLU A 96 12.58 -1.23 -6.52
N ALA A 97 13.85 -1.00 -6.76
CA ALA A 97 14.34 -0.18 -7.85
C ALA A 97 15.14 -1.04 -8.83
N THR A 98 14.84 -0.91 -10.11
CA THR A 98 15.53 -1.60 -11.20
C THR A 98 15.87 -0.61 -12.31
N ALA A 99 16.74 -1.02 -13.24
CA ALA A 99 16.99 -0.23 -14.44
C ALA A 99 15.72 -0.15 -15.29
N CYS A 100 15.49 0.99 -15.95
CA CYS A 100 14.40 1.12 -16.90
C CYS A 100 14.56 0.14 -18.07
N LYS A 101 13.45 -0.32 -18.66
CA LYS A 101 13.42 -1.34 -19.72
C LYS A 101 14.32 -1.02 -20.93
N ASP A 102 14.42 0.26 -21.28
CA ASP A 102 15.18 0.74 -22.44
C ASP A 102 16.40 1.59 -22.03
N GLY A 103 16.88 1.48 -20.79
CA GLY A 103 17.94 2.35 -20.26
C GLY A 103 18.96 1.64 -19.38
N ASP A 104 20.09 2.31 -19.17
CA ASP A 104 21.08 1.92 -18.17
C ASP A 104 20.66 2.50 -16.80
N ILE A 105 20.94 1.78 -15.71
CA ILE A 105 20.76 2.28 -14.34
C ILE A 105 21.53 3.59 -14.09
N LYS A 106 22.57 3.90 -14.86
CA LYS A 106 23.24 5.21 -14.81
C LYS A 106 22.38 6.35 -15.33
N SER A 107 21.36 6.06 -16.13
CA SER A 107 20.56 7.07 -16.84
C SER A 107 19.10 7.05 -16.44
N CYS A 108 18.58 5.90 -16.00
CA CYS A 108 17.17 5.75 -15.68
C CYS A 108 16.96 4.63 -14.66
N VAL A 109 16.34 5.00 -13.54
CA VAL A 109 15.80 4.07 -12.54
C VAL A 109 14.27 4.01 -12.62
N LEU A 110 13.74 2.81 -12.42
CA LEU A 110 12.33 2.50 -12.27
C LEU A 110 12.10 1.95 -10.86
N ILE A 111 11.32 2.66 -10.06
CA ILE A 111 10.90 2.18 -8.74
C ILE A 111 9.52 1.55 -8.87
N THR A 112 9.38 0.33 -8.35
CA THR A 112 8.14 -0.45 -8.37
C THR A 112 7.70 -0.73 -6.94
N ALA A 113 6.43 -0.51 -6.64
CA ALA A 113 5.78 -0.87 -5.39
C ALA A 113 4.83 -2.05 -5.63
N VAL A 114 5.15 -3.22 -5.07
CA VAL A 114 4.45 -4.48 -5.23
C VAL A 114 3.54 -4.74 -4.02
N PRO A 115 2.20 -4.82 -4.18
CA PRO A 115 1.30 -5.08 -3.07
C PRO A 115 1.41 -6.53 -2.59
N GLY A 116 1.42 -6.74 -1.28
CA GLY A 116 1.20 -8.06 -0.68
C GLY A 116 2.22 -9.13 -1.02
N SER A 117 3.49 -8.75 -1.24
CA SER A 117 4.56 -9.72 -1.42
C SER A 117 4.79 -10.57 -0.16
N SER A 118 5.58 -11.64 -0.28
CA SER A 118 5.97 -12.48 0.86
C SER A 118 6.81 -11.74 1.92
N ASN A 119 7.39 -10.59 1.58
CA ASN A 119 8.25 -9.81 2.47
C ASN A 119 7.49 -8.74 3.26
N VAL A 120 6.21 -8.51 2.93
CA VAL A 120 5.33 -7.51 3.56
C VAL A 120 4.00 -8.15 3.97
N ASP A 121 2.96 -7.37 4.25
CA ASP A 121 1.62 -7.90 4.56
C ASP A 121 0.99 -8.60 3.34
N ASN A 122 1.24 -9.91 3.23
CA ASN A 122 0.77 -10.77 2.14
C ASN A 122 -0.76 -10.93 2.05
N ARG A 123 -1.51 -10.42 3.04
CA ARG A 123 -2.99 -10.44 3.03
C ARG A 123 -3.54 -9.30 2.20
N PHE A 124 -2.76 -8.25 2.00
CA PHE A 124 -3.18 -7.11 1.20
C PHE A 124 -3.08 -7.42 -0.29
N GLN A 125 -4.20 -7.31 -1.00
CA GLN A 125 -4.25 -7.48 -2.44
C GLN A 125 -4.95 -6.27 -3.07
N ASP A 126 -4.36 -5.74 -4.13
CA ASP A 126 -4.92 -4.65 -4.90
C ASP A 126 -5.02 -5.04 -6.37
N LEU A 127 -6.08 -5.77 -6.74
CA LEU A 127 -6.29 -6.22 -8.12
C LEU A 127 -6.64 -5.07 -9.08
N VAL A 128 -7.09 -3.93 -8.54
CA VAL A 128 -7.51 -2.78 -9.36
C VAL A 128 -6.29 -1.97 -9.78
N CYS A 129 -5.37 -1.63 -8.88
CA CYS A 129 -4.19 -0.86 -9.27
C CYS A 129 -2.93 -1.71 -9.43
N GLY A 130 -2.84 -2.86 -8.76
CA GLY A 130 -1.68 -3.74 -8.84
C GLY A 130 -0.41 -3.05 -8.36
N ASN A 131 0.67 -3.24 -9.10
CA ASN A 131 1.96 -2.64 -8.82
C ASN A 131 1.93 -1.18 -9.23
N PHE A 132 2.43 -0.28 -8.39
CA PHE A 132 2.67 1.11 -8.80
C PHE A 132 4.10 1.26 -9.29
N THR A 133 4.30 2.05 -10.34
CA THR A 133 5.63 2.34 -10.86
C THR A 133 5.86 3.84 -11.02
N LEU A 134 7.10 4.26 -10.76
CA LEU A 134 7.57 5.62 -10.99
C LEU A 134 9.01 5.57 -11.49
N ASN A 135 9.29 6.19 -12.64
CA ASN A 135 10.65 6.34 -13.13
C ASN A 135 11.22 7.75 -12.87
N SER A 136 12.54 7.87 -13.00
CA SER A 136 13.30 9.12 -12.90
C SER A 136 12.78 10.24 -13.80
N ASN A 137 12.21 9.92 -14.96
CA ASN A 137 11.59 10.87 -15.87
C ASN A 137 10.17 11.33 -15.42
N GLY A 138 9.69 10.89 -14.25
CA GLY A 138 8.38 11.24 -13.71
C GLY A 138 7.20 10.48 -14.35
N VAL A 139 7.47 9.46 -15.17
CA VAL A 139 6.43 8.60 -15.74
C VAL A 139 5.89 7.68 -14.65
N LYS A 140 4.61 7.88 -14.36
CA LYS A 140 3.82 7.08 -13.41
C LYS A 140 3.10 5.96 -14.15
N GLY A 141 3.16 4.75 -13.62
CA GLY A 141 2.51 3.58 -14.20
C GLY A 141 1.87 2.68 -13.15
N TYR A 142 1.03 1.77 -13.60
CA TYR A 142 0.40 0.76 -12.76
C TYR A 142 0.08 -0.50 -13.58
N THR A 143 -0.11 -1.65 -12.94
CA THR A 143 -0.31 -2.95 -13.64
C THR A 143 -1.70 -3.57 -13.46
N GLY A 144 -2.54 -3.01 -12.59
CA GLY A 144 -3.90 -3.52 -12.35
C GLY A 144 -4.91 -3.15 -13.44
N SER A 145 -6.15 -3.62 -13.27
CA SER A 145 -7.26 -3.46 -14.22
C SER A 145 -8.00 -2.12 -14.17
N GLY A 146 -7.65 -1.25 -13.22
CA GLY A 146 -8.28 0.05 -12.99
C GLY A 146 -7.91 1.09 -14.04
N SER A 147 -8.52 2.27 -13.92
CA SER A 147 -8.18 3.44 -14.72
C SER A 147 -7.00 4.23 -14.12
N LYS A 148 -6.34 5.05 -14.94
CA LYS A 148 -5.22 5.87 -14.51
C LYS A 148 -5.65 6.86 -13.43
N GLU A 149 -6.83 7.43 -13.52
CA GLU A 149 -7.40 8.41 -12.58
C GLU A 149 -7.73 7.78 -11.22
N GLN A 150 -8.09 6.49 -11.20
CA GLN A 150 -8.33 5.76 -9.95
C GLN A 150 -7.03 5.40 -9.25
N CYS A 151 -5.96 5.16 -10.02
CA CYS A 151 -4.72 4.62 -9.51
C CYS A 151 -3.66 5.69 -9.28
N TRP A 152 -3.54 6.75 -10.08
CA TRP A 152 -2.53 7.81 -9.94
C TRP A 152 -3.10 9.20 -9.70
#